data_AF-A9D0B4-F1
#
_entry.id   AF-A9D0B4-F1
#
_cell.length_a   1.000
_cell.length_b   1.000
_cell.length_c   1.000
_cell.angle_alpha   90.00
_cell.angle_beta   90.00
_cell.angle_gamma   90.00
#
_symmetry.space_group_name_H-M   'P 1'
#
loop_
_entity.id
_entity.type
_entity.pdbx_description
1 polymer ?
#
loop_
_entity_poly.entity_id
_entity_poly.type
_entity_poly.pdbx_seq_one_letter_code
_entity_poly.pdbx_strand_id
1 'polypeptide(L)'
;MKYFRNKDAAKSVLGAQTQAIVVSDQCPSYNWIAPERHQVCLAQVLRNLQQMADYSGKGLTANIGNRLVLLFKSVFRIQHRYESGEVEEIMWRRRMQRLRRSIKRWLECGGNVPASRYAGRCRHILKYEQGLWVFLNHPGTPLTNNEAERCIRGSVVA
;
A
#
# COMPACT_ATOMS: atom_id res chain seq x y z
N MET A 1 -0.82 -3.34 22.60
CA MET A 1 -0.98 -2.33 21.53
C MET A 1 0.11 -1.27 21.71
N LYS A 2 1.25 -1.35 21.00
CA LYS A 2 2.17 -0.21 20.89
C LYS A 2 2.15 0.26 19.44
N TYR A 3 1.24 1.20 19.15
CA TYR A 3 1.37 2.03 17.96
C TYR A 3 2.60 2.88 18.19
N PHE A 4 3.67 2.65 17.44
CA PHE A 4 4.82 3.53 17.50
C PHE A 4 4.48 4.81 16.74
N ARG A 5 3.71 5.67 17.40
CA ARG A 5 3.51 7.08 17.02
C ARG A 5 4.81 7.88 17.15
N ASN A 6 5.80 7.33 17.87
CA ASN A 6 7.11 7.92 18.06
C ASN A 6 8.18 7.16 17.24
N LYS A 7 8.92 7.93 16.43
CA LYS A 7 10.10 7.53 15.64
C LYS A 7 11.11 6.71 16.44
N ASP A 8 11.33 7.05 17.69
CA ASP A 8 12.37 6.42 18.54
C ASP A 8 11.96 5.02 19.00
N ALA A 9 10.66 4.80 19.19
CA ALA A 9 10.13 3.51 19.58
C ALA A 9 10.00 2.54 18.39
N ALA A 10 9.85 3.06 17.17
CA ALA A 10 9.98 2.25 15.95
C ALA A 10 11.44 1.83 15.71
N LYS A 11 12.40 2.73 15.94
CA LYS A 11 13.84 2.44 15.84
C LYS A 11 14.34 1.43 16.87
N SER A 12 13.81 1.45 18.10
CA SER A 12 14.24 0.53 19.16
C SER A 12 13.81 -0.91 18.93
N VAL A 13 12.73 -1.14 18.16
CA VAL A 13 12.24 -2.49 17.82
C VAL A 13 12.80 -3.00 16.49
N LEU A 14 13.01 -2.11 15.51
CA LEU A 14 13.57 -2.43 14.19
C LEU A 14 15.11 -2.37 14.18
N GLY A 15 15.74 -2.70 15.31
CA GLY A 15 17.16 -2.47 15.61
C GLY A 15 18.08 -2.69 14.40
N ALA A 16 18.95 -1.70 14.18
CA ALA A 16 20.08 -1.47 13.26
C ALA A 16 20.50 -2.48 12.16
N GLN A 17 20.07 -3.75 12.14
CA GLN A 17 20.54 -4.79 11.22
C GLN A 17 19.47 -5.74 10.66
N THR A 18 18.17 -5.40 10.70
CA THR A 18 17.18 -6.25 10.01
C THR A 18 17.08 -5.90 8.53
N GLN A 19 17.39 -6.85 7.65
CA GLN A 19 17.04 -6.83 6.21
C GLN A 19 15.51 -6.91 5.96
N ALA A 20 14.71 -6.95 7.03
CA ALA A 20 13.27 -7.12 6.98
C ALA A 20 12.56 -5.94 6.29
N ILE A 21 11.58 -6.25 5.45
CA ILE A 21 10.67 -5.27 4.86
C ILE A 21 9.64 -4.85 5.91
N VAL A 22 9.50 -3.54 6.09
CA VAL A 22 8.52 -2.97 7.01
C VAL A 22 7.24 -2.64 6.24
N VAL A 23 6.12 -3.23 6.65
CA VAL A 23 4.79 -2.88 6.15
C VAL A 23 4.12 -1.95 7.14
N SER A 24 3.75 -0.73 6.75
CA SER A 24 3.05 0.19 7.66
C SER A 24 1.96 1.00 6.98
N ASP A 25 1.16 1.72 7.77
CA ASP A 25 0.34 2.80 7.24
C ASP A 25 1.22 3.92 6.66
N GLN A 26 0.64 4.80 5.86
CA GLN A 26 1.33 5.97 5.28
C GLN A 26 1.61 7.06 6.35
N CYS A 27 2.13 6.66 7.52
CA CYS A 27 2.41 7.56 8.62
C CYS A 27 3.82 8.17 8.46
N PRO A 28 3.97 9.51 8.61
CA PRO A 28 5.26 10.18 8.51
C PRO A 28 6.34 9.67 9.49
N SER A 29 5.96 8.98 10.56
CA SER A 29 6.88 8.39 11.55
C SER A 29 7.80 7.33 10.94
N TYR A 30 7.48 6.80 9.75
CA TYR A 30 8.28 5.79 9.05
C TYR A 30 9.17 6.36 7.93
N ASN A 31 9.16 7.68 7.71
CA ASN A 31 9.95 8.33 6.64
C ASN A 31 11.49 8.15 6.78
N TRP A 32 11.98 7.63 7.91
CA TRP A 32 13.41 7.31 8.11
C TRP A 32 13.80 5.94 7.58
N ILE A 33 12.83 5.08 7.22
CA ILE A 33 13.08 3.78 6.61
C ILE A 33 13.43 4.00 5.14
N ALA A 34 14.43 3.27 4.64
CA ALA A 34 14.79 3.30 3.23
C ALA A 34 13.57 2.94 2.36
N PRO A 35 13.23 3.72 1.31
CA PRO A 35 12.06 3.48 0.47
C PRO A 35 11.98 2.07 -0.13
N GLU A 36 13.14 1.43 -0.36
CA GLU A 36 13.25 0.06 -0.89
C GLU A 36 12.83 -0.99 0.14
N ARG A 37 12.83 -0.64 1.42
CA ARG A 37 12.51 -1.53 2.55
C ARG A 37 11.18 -1.18 3.22
N HIS A 38 10.47 -0.18 2.71
CA HIS A 38 9.22 0.32 3.29
C HIS A 38 8.05 0.07 2.34
N GLN A 39 7.29 -0.99 2.61
CA GLN A 39 6.04 -1.26 1.91
C GLN A 39 4.89 -0.50 2.61
N VAL A 40 4.13 0.24 1.82
CA VAL A 40 2.87 0.80 2.29
C VAL A 40 1.83 -0.31 2.36
N CYS A 41 1.08 -0.37 3.45
CA CYS A 41 -0.05 -1.27 3.63
C CYS A 41 -1.15 -0.95 2.60
N LEU A 42 -1.29 -1.82 1.59
CA LEU A 42 -2.21 -1.58 0.47
C LEU A 42 -3.67 -1.65 0.90
N ALA A 43 -3.98 -2.38 1.99
CA ALA A 43 -5.34 -2.41 2.54
C ALA A 43 -5.77 -1.03 3.07
N GLN A 44 -4.86 -0.27 3.69
CA GLN A 44 -5.16 1.09 4.12
C GLN A 44 -5.34 2.04 2.93
N VAL A 45 -4.52 1.89 1.89
CA VAL A 45 -4.67 2.63 0.63
C VAL A 45 -6.03 2.36 0.02
N LEU A 46 -6.43 1.08 -0.07
CA LEU A 46 -7.73 0.68 -0.61
C LEU A 46 -8.89 1.29 0.19
N ARG A 47 -8.84 1.28 1.53
CA ARG A 47 -9.87 1.94 2.36
C ARG A 47 -9.97 3.44 2.09
N ASN A 48 -8.84 4.12 1.95
CA ASN A 48 -8.82 5.56 1.65
C ASN A 48 -9.41 5.88 0.27
N LEU A 49 -9.18 4.99 -0.71
CA LEU A 49 -9.73 5.08 -2.06
C LEU A 49 -11.23 4.72 -2.09
N GLN A 50 -11.69 3.80 -1.25
CA GLN A 50 -13.11 3.49 -1.11
C GLN A 50 -13.89 4.71 -0.62
N GLN A 51 -13.36 5.45 0.36
CA GLN A 51 -13.95 6.73 0.78
C GLN A 51 -14.03 7.78 -0.34
N MET A 52 -13.17 7.70 -1.35
CA MET A 52 -13.23 8.55 -2.54
C MET A 52 -14.29 8.06 -3.52
N ALA A 53 -14.39 6.74 -3.71
CA ALA A 53 -15.43 6.12 -4.52
C ALA A 53 -16.85 6.40 -3.97
N ASP A 54 -16.98 6.41 -2.65
CA ASP A 54 -18.24 6.64 -1.93
C ASP A 54 -18.55 8.14 -1.74
N TYR A 55 -17.79 9.03 -2.38
CA TYR A 55 -17.96 10.47 -2.23
C TYR A 55 -19.33 10.93 -2.73
N SER A 56 -20.14 11.46 -1.81
CA SER A 56 -21.54 11.88 -2.05
C SER A 56 -21.68 13.03 -3.05
N GLY A 57 -20.62 13.82 -3.27
CA GLY A 57 -20.60 14.86 -4.30
C GLY A 57 -20.69 14.30 -5.74
N LYS A 58 -20.58 12.98 -5.91
CA LYS A 58 -20.69 12.24 -7.19
C LYS A 58 -19.74 12.82 -8.27
N GLY A 59 -19.88 12.39 -9.52
CA GLY A 59 -19.10 12.88 -10.65
C GLY A 59 -17.65 12.36 -10.73
N LEU A 60 -16.75 13.17 -11.28
CA LEU A 60 -15.39 12.79 -11.64
C LEU A 60 -14.60 12.17 -10.47
N THR A 61 -14.72 12.75 -9.27
CA THR A 61 -14.04 12.27 -8.05
C THR A 61 -14.44 10.82 -7.71
N ALA A 62 -15.76 10.53 -7.67
CA ALA A 62 -16.26 9.21 -7.37
C ALA A 62 -15.86 8.19 -8.46
N ASN A 63 -15.90 8.60 -9.73
CA ASN A 63 -15.49 7.74 -10.86
C ASN A 63 -14.02 7.35 -10.79
N ILE A 64 -13.13 8.31 -10.50
CA ILE A 64 -11.70 8.05 -10.30
C ILE A 64 -11.50 7.12 -9.09
N GLY A 65 -12.18 7.38 -7.97
CA GLY A 65 -12.14 6.52 -6.78
C GLY A 65 -12.52 5.08 -7.09
N ASN A 66 -13.65 4.87 -7.77
CA ASN A 66 -14.13 3.54 -8.19
C ASN A 66 -13.11 2.82 -9.08
N ARG A 67 -12.53 3.54 -10.05
CA ARG A 67 -11.52 2.96 -10.94
C ARG A 67 -10.26 2.55 -10.18
N LEU A 68 -9.78 3.38 -9.26
CA LEU A 68 -8.64 3.06 -8.41
C LEU A 68 -8.92 1.86 -7.51
N VAL A 69 -10.10 1.78 -6.89
CA VAL A 69 -10.54 0.62 -6.08
C VAL A 69 -10.47 -0.68 -6.89
N LEU A 70 -10.98 -0.69 -8.11
CA LEU A 70 -10.93 -1.87 -8.99
C LEU A 70 -9.50 -2.29 -9.34
N LEU A 71 -8.62 -1.32 -9.60
CA LEU A 71 -7.22 -1.58 -9.91
C LEU A 71 -6.48 -2.18 -8.71
N PHE A 72 -6.67 -1.62 -7.50
CA PHE A 72 -6.07 -2.18 -6.28
C PHE A 72 -6.62 -3.56 -5.94
N LYS A 73 -7.93 -3.81 -6.07
CA LYS A 73 -8.51 -5.16 -5.95
C LYS A 73 -7.88 -6.14 -6.95
N SER A 74 -7.54 -5.67 -8.15
CA SER A 74 -6.85 -6.48 -9.16
C SER A 74 -5.41 -6.80 -8.75
N VAL A 75 -4.70 -5.88 -8.08
CA VAL A 75 -3.37 -6.15 -7.49
C VAL A 75 -3.47 -7.30 -6.48
N PHE A 76 -4.38 -7.21 -5.51
CA PHE A 76 -4.58 -8.27 -4.52
C PHE A 76 -4.89 -9.62 -5.16
N ARG A 77 -5.82 -9.64 -6.13
CA ARG A 77 -6.20 -10.87 -6.83
C ARG A 77 -5.03 -11.49 -7.59
N ILE A 78 -4.27 -10.69 -8.34
CA ILE A 78 -3.16 -11.21 -9.14
C ILE A 78 -2.02 -11.68 -8.25
N GLN A 79 -1.77 -11.00 -7.12
CA GLN A 79 -0.82 -11.52 -6.14
C GLN A 79 -1.28 -12.88 -5.63
N HIS A 80 -2.51 -12.99 -5.13
CA HIS A 80 -2.95 -14.24 -4.50
C HIS A 80 -2.85 -15.43 -5.46
N ARG A 81 -3.16 -15.21 -6.74
CA ARG A 81 -2.99 -16.21 -7.79
C ARG A 81 -1.54 -16.59 -8.08
N TYR A 82 -0.61 -15.65 -7.89
CA TYR A 82 0.83 -15.96 -7.99
C TYR A 82 1.29 -16.76 -6.78
N GLU A 83 0.86 -16.37 -5.57
CA GLU A 83 1.16 -17.09 -4.32
C GLU A 83 0.55 -18.51 -4.29
N SER A 84 -0.59 -18.74 -4.94
CA SER A 84 -1.20 -20.06 -5.10
C SER A 84 -0.61 -20.89 -6.25
N GLY A 85 0.36 -20.36 -7.00
CA GLY A 85 0.98 -21.04 -8.15
C GLY A 85 0.12 -21.08 -9.42
N GLU A 86 -1.03 -20.40 -9.47
CA GLU A 86 -1.90 -20.36 -10.65
C GLU A 86 -1.37 -19.46 -11.78
N VAL A 87 -0.39 -18.60 -11.50
CA VAL A 87 0.17 -17.63 -12.46
C VAL A 87 1.69 -17.67 -12.37
N GLU A 88 2.34 -17.87 -13.51
CA GLU A 88 3.80 -17.82 -13.61
C GLU A 88 4.36 -16.43 -13.34
N GLU A 89 5.60 -16.38 -12.84
CA GLU A 89 6.28 -15.14 -12.46
C GLU A 89 6.34 -14.11 -13.60
N ILE A 90 6.66 -14.54 -14.83
CA ILE A 90 6.74 -13.65 -16.00
C ILE A 90 5.39 -12.97 -16.25
N MET A 91 4.30 -13.75 -16.18
CA MET A 91 2.95 -13.24 -16.40
C MET A 91 2.51 -12.32 -15.25
N TRP A 92 2.82 -12.70 -14.00
CA TRP A 92 2.56 -11.90 -12.81
C TRP A 92 3.29 -10.55 -12.89
N ARG A 93 4.60 -10.52 -13.17
CA ARG A 93 5.38 -9.28 -13.34
C ARG A 93 4.79 -8.40 -14.43
N ARG A 94 4.47 -8.96 -15.61
CA ARG A 94 3.86 -8.20 -16.71
C ARG A 94 2.52 -7.57 -16.31
N ARG A 95 1.67 -8.32 -15.59
CA ARG A 95 0.36 -7.83 -15.09
C ARG A 95 0.55 -6.73 -14.04
N MET A 96 1.45 -6.92 -13.08
CA MET A 96 1.76 -5.93 -12.05
C MET A 96 2.29 -4.62 -12.65
N GLN A 97 3.17 -4.68 -13.65
CA GLN A 97 3.66 -3.49 -14.34
C GLN A 97 2.55 -2.72 -15.08
N ARG A 98 1.60 -3.42 -15.69
CA ARG A 98 0.42 -2.79 -16.31
C ARG A 98 -0.49 -2.12 -15.27
N LEU A 99 -0.71 -2.77 -14.13
CA LEU A 99 -1.45 -2.21 -13.01
C LEU A 99 -0.75 -0.97 -12.45
N ARG A 100 0.57 -1.03 -12.26
CA ARG A 100 1.37 0.11 -11.79
C ARG A 100 1.18 1.35 -12.65
N ARG A 101 1.35 1.22 -13.98
CA ARG A 101 1.12 2.34 -14.90
C ARG A 101 -0.31 2.86 -14.86
N SER A 102 -1.28 1.97 -14.79
CA SER A 102 -2.71 2.34 -14.75
C SER A 102 -3.05 3.08 -13.45
N ILE A 103 -2.60 2.57 -12.30
CA ILE A 103 -2.82 3.18 -10.99
C ILE A 103 -2.18 4.55 -10.94
N LYS A 104 -0.92 4.68 -11.40
CA LYS A 104 -0.23 5.96 -11.45
C LYS A 104 -1.02 7.01 -12.23
N ARG A 105 -1.44 6.68 -13.45
CA ARG A 105 -2.25 7.57 -14.30
C ARG A 105 -3.54 8.02 -13.62
N TRP A 106 -4.27 7.10 -12.99
CA TRP A 106 -5.51 7.43 -12.31
C TRP A 106 -5.30 8.24 -11.02
N LEU A 107 -4.18 8.02 -10.31
CA LEU A 107 -3.79 8.87 -9.19
C LEU A 107 -3.41 10.29 -9.65
N GLU A 108 -2.75 10.44 -10.79
CA GLU A 108 -2.44 11.76 -11.37
C GLU A 108 -3.73 12.50 -11.74
N CYS A 109 -4.70 11.83 -12.35
CA CYS A 109 -6.04 12.40 -12.58
C CYS A 109 -6.71 12.77 -11.25
N GLY A 110 -6.66 11.87 -10.26
CA GLY A 110 -7.20 12.07 -8.92
C GLY A 110 -6.57 13.26 -8.20
N GLY A 111 -5.28 13.54 -8.45
CA GLY A 111 -4.55 14.68 -7.90
C GLY A 111 -5.05 16.04 -8.38
N ASN A 112 -5.90 16.08 -9.42
CA ASN A 112 -6.43 17.30 -10.04
C ASN A 112 -7.95 17.46 -9.85
N VAL A 113 -8.60 16.61 -9.04
CA VAL A 113 -10.05 16.74 -8.80
C VAL A 113 -10.38 17.97 -7.94
N PRO A 114 -11.57 18.58 -8.10
CA PRO A 114 -11.97 19.77 -7.31
C PRO A 114 -12.03 19.51 -5.80
N ALA A 115 -12.34 18.28 -5.40
CA ALA A 115 -12.43 17.91 -4.00
C ALA A 115 -11.02 17.80 -3.38
N SER A 116 -10.54 18.91 -2.83
CA SER A 116 -9.17 19.11 -2.32
C SER A 116 -8.69 17.99 -1.38
N ARG A 117 -9.57 17.47 -0.52
CA ARG A 117 -9.31 16.32 0.36
C ARG A 117 -8.82 15.10 -0.42
N TYR A 118 -9.51 14.73 -1.50
CA TYR A 118 -9.17 13.54 -2.29
C TYR A 118 -8.01 13.81 -3.25
N ALA A 119 -7.92 15.02 -3.79
CA ALA A 119 -6.77 15.45 -4.57
C ALA A 119 -5.47 15.35 -3.74
N GLY A 120 -5.50 15.82 -2.49
CA GLY A 120 -4.40 15.69 -1.54
C GLY A 120 -4.03 14.23 -1.26
N ARG A 121 -5.03 13.35 -1.09
CA ARG A 121 -4.78 11.91 -0.90
C ARG A 121 -4.10 11.27 -2.10
N CYS A 122 -4.55 11.55 -3.32
CA CYS A 122 -3.92 11.02 -4.53
C CYS A 122 -2.47 11.49 -4.68
N ARG A 123 -2.20 12.79 -4.44
CA ARG A 123 -0.84 13.33 -4.43
C ARG A 123 0.03 12.70 -3.34
N HIS A 124 -0.54 12.43 -2.17
CA HIS A 124 0.17 11.74 -1.10
C HIS A 124 0.54 10.30 -1.49
N ILE A 125 -0.39 9.55 -2.09
CA ILE A 125 -0.10 8.20 -2.58
C ILE A 125 0.99 8.23 -3.66
N LEU A 126 0.95 9.20 -4.58
CA LEU A 126 1.99 9.37 -5.61
C LEU A 126 3.37 9.70 -5.00
N LYS A 127 3.42 10.53 -3.96
CA LYS A 127 4.68 10.84 -3.26
C LYS A 127 5.38 9.60 -2.74
N TYR A 128 4.62 8.58 -2.34
CA TYR A 128 5.12 7.31 -1.81
C TYR A 128 4.90 6.13 -2.79
N GLU A 129 4.89 6.40 -4.11
CA GLU A 129 4.59 5.38 -5.13
C GLU A 129 5.50 4.15 -5.02
N GLN A 130 6.79 4.34 -4.75
CA GLN A 130 7.77 3.24 -4.62
C GLN A 130 7.34 2.23 -3.56
N GLY A 131 6.87 2.72 -2.41
CA GLY A 131 6.40 1.88 -1.30
C GLY A 131 5.16 1.05 -1.61
N LEU A 132 4.44 1.33 -2.71
CA LEU A 132 3.32 0.47 -3.12
C LEU A 132 3.77 -0.86 -3.72
N TRP A 133 5.02 -0.94 -4.19
CA TRP A 133 5.50 -2.00 -5.09
C TRP A 133 6.72 -2.77 -4.55
N VAL A 134 7.11 -2.56 -3.29
CA VAL A 134 8.29 -3.22 -2.68
C VAL A 134 8.15 -4.75 -2.73
N PHE A 135 6.94 -5.28 -2.51
CA PHE A 135 6.66 -6.72 -2.59
C PHE A 135 7.02 -7.36 -3.96
N LEU A 136 7.16 -6.58 -5.05
CA LEU A 136 7.56 -7.11 -6.36
C LEU A 136 9.01 -7.59 -6.40
N ASN A 137 9.85 -7.10 -5.50
CA ASN A 137 11.28 -7.41 -5.42
C ASN A 137 11.63 -8.28 -4.21
N HIS A 138 10.67 -8.49 -3.31
CA HIS A 138 10.87 -9.22 -2.06
C HIS A 138 9.76 -10.28 -1.90
N PRO A 139 9.98 -11.49 -2.46
CA PRO A 139 9.03 -12.61 -2.33
C PRO A 139 8.67 -12.86 -0.86
N GLY A 140 7.40 -13.20 -0.60
CA GLY A 140 6.89 -13.40 0.76
C GLY A 140 6.52 -12.11 1.50
N THR A 141 6.78 -10.92 0.95
CA THR A 141 6.31 -9.67 1.57
C THR A 141 4.78 -9.58 1.49
N PRO A 142 4.07 -9.46 2.61
CA PRO A 142 2.61 -9.36 2.59
C PRO A 142 2.16 -7.97 2.12
N LEU A 143 1.07 -7.92 1.34
CA LEU A 143 0.49 -6.63 0.87
C LEU A 143 -0.30 -5.90 1.96
N THR A 144 -0.53 -6.56 3.07
CA THR A 144 -1.24 -6.02 4.23
C THR A 144 -0.36 -6.17 5.45
N ASN A 145 -0.56 -5.29 6.43
CA ASN A 145 0.14 -5.39 7.71
C ASN A 145 -0.33 -6.57 8.59
N ASN A 146 -1.14 -7.49 8.05
CA ASN A 146 -1.69 -8.61 8.80
C ASN A 146 -0.60 -9.54 9.35
N GLU A 147 0.58 -9.63 8.73
CA GLU A 147 1.68 -10.42 9.30
C GLU A 147 2.37 -9.71 10.47
N ALA A 148 2.55 -8.39 10.45
CA ALA A 148 3.03 -7.70 11.65
C ALA A 148 1.98 -7.80 12.77
N GLU A 149 0.69 -7.68 12.44
CA GLU A 149 -0.38 -7.92 13.42
C GLU A 149 -0.42 -9.38 13.93
N ARG A 150 -0.14 -10.38 13.09
CA ARG A 150 -0.05 -11.80 13.49
C ARG A 150 1.21 -12.12 14.29
N CYS A 151 2.38 -11.62 13.91
CA CYS A 151 3.62 -11.74 14.69
C CYS A 151 3.43 -11.14 16.09
N ILE A 152 2.77 -9.97 16.19
CA ILE A 152 2.48 -9.34 17.48
C ILE A 152 1.46 -10.17 18.30
N ARG A 153 0.47 -10.82 17.66
CA ARG A 153 -0.49 -11.71 18.35
C ARG A 153 0.15 -13.04 18.79
N GLY A 154 1.17 -13.51 18.08
CA GLY A 154 1.96 -14.69 18.45
C GLY A 154 2.96 -14.42 19.59
N SER A 155 3.38 -13.17 19.79
CA SER A 155 4.22 -12.74 20.92
C SER A 155 3.42 -12.34 22.18
N VAL A 156 2.13 -12.66 22.27
CA VAL A 156 1.35 -12.58 23.52
C VAL A 156 1.13 -14.00 24.05
N VAL A 157 2.23 -14.65 24.42
CA VAL A 157 2.22 -15.80 25.35
C VAL A 157 3.47 -15.68 26.22
N ALA A 158 3.22 -15.73 27.55
CA ALA A 158 4.11 -15.58 28.71
C ALA A 158 4.40 -14.13 29.14
#